data_AF-A0A067TE53-F1
#
_entry.id   AF-A0A067TE53-F1
#
_cell.length_a   1.000
_cell.length_b   1.000
_cell.length_c   1.000
_cell.angle_alpha   90.00
_cell.angle_beta   90.00
_cell.angle_gamma   90.00
#
_symmetry.space_group_name_H-M   'P 1'
#
loop_
_entity.id
_entity.type
_entity.pdbx_description
1 polymer ?
#
loop_
_entity_poly.entity_id
_entity_poly.type
_entity_poly.pdbx_seq_one_letter_code
_entity_poly.pdbx_strand_id
1 'polypeptide(L)'
;MESREDLPRVSVGSVHDWQKVRANFKDAATSQLQERIAASKTFSQETDAIMAHLDQFIERTFSLAQPNLRINGTNFESLDENGRETDPFDETLDRRIWSLADTRLQWHKRIAETRRTVPTEIESTLSVLLERHRELDATLLPVGSEEITEEDSTAEEDILRQQRIEQALQNTSALANELDQTVSRQQERGDRVKVIVMEVKSLKP
;
A
#
# COMPACT_ATOMS: atom_id res chain seq x y z
N MET A 1 11.78 37.03 18.83
CA MET A 1 10.64 36.64 19.69
C MET A 1 10.35 35.17 19.41
N GLU A 2 11.26 34.29 19.79
CA GLU A 2 11.25 32.85 19.49
C GLU A 2 11.55 32.12 20.80
N SER A 3 10.52 31.77 21.58
CA SER A 3 10.72 30.96 22.80
C SER A 3 9.45 30.25 23.30
N ARG A 4 8.36 30.20 22.52
CA ARG A 4 7.10 29.52 22.92
C ARG A 4 6.85 28.21 22.18
N GLU A 5 7.67 27.85 21.20
CA GLU A 5 7.49 26.65 20.39
C GLU A 5 8.36 25.46 20.85
N ASP A 6 9.39 25.69 21.68
CA ASP A 6 10.33 24.65 22.13
C ASP A 6 9.89 23.86 23.38
N LEU A 7 8.81 24.29 24.06
CA LEU A 7 8.31 23.58 25.23
C LEU A 7 7.34 22.48 24.78
N PRO A 8 7.58 21.21 25.17
CA PRO A 8 6.70 20.12 24.80
C PRO A 8 5.30 20.33 25.41
N ARG A 9 4.31 20.54 24.54
CA ARG A 9 2.89 20.65 24.93
C ARG A 9 2.34 19.28 25.31
N VAL A 10 1.44 19.25 26.28
CA VAL A 10 0.80 18.01 26.74
C VAL A 10 -0.26 17.59 25.73
N SER A 11 -0.14 16.37 25.20
CA SER A 11 -1.11 15.80 24.26
C SER A 11 -2.23 15.07 24.98
N VAL A 12 -3.48 15.39 24.65
CA VAL A 12 -4.69 14.70 25.12
C VAL A 12 -5.39 14.08 23.92
N GLY A 13 -5.89 12.85 24.08
CA GLY A 13 -6.51 12.07 22.99
C GLY A 13 -7.94 12.46 22.63
N SER A 14 -8.60 13.32 23.40
CA SER A 14 -9.95 13.82 23.08
C SER A 14 -10.31 15.04 23.93
N VAL A 15 -11.18 15.91 23.40
CA VAL A 15 -11.83 16.98 24.19
C VAL A 15 -12.63 16.39 25.35
N HIS A 16 -13.24 15.21 25.14
CA HIS A 16 -14.00 14.54 26.18
C HIS A 16 -13.12 14.15 27.38
N ASP A 17 -11.90 13.67 27.13
CA ASP A 17 -10.96 13.32 28.19
C ASP A 17 -10.54 14.54 29.00
N TRP A 18 -10.33 15.67 28.32
CA TRP A 18 -10.04 16.94 28.99
C TRP A 18 -11.20 17.41 29.88
N GLN A 19 -12.44 17.33 29.38
CA GLN A 19 -13.63 17.64 30.17
C GLN A 19 -13.79 16.70 31.37
N LYS A 20 -13.48 15.41 31.19
CA LYS A 20 -13.53 14.41 32.25
C LYS A 20 -12.49 14.68 33.34
N VAL A 21 -11.26 15.07 32.97
CA VAL A 21 -10.23 15.50 33.93
C VAL A 21 -10.70 16.71 34.73
N ARG A 22 -11.32 17.70 34.08
CA ARG A 22 -11.89 18.88 34.75
C ARG A 22 -13.01 18.50 35.73
N ALA A 23 -13.93 17.63 35.31
CA ALA A 23 -15.03 17.15 36.17
C ALA A 23 -14.49 16.39 37.39
N ASN A 24 -13.61 15.42 37.17
CA ASN A 24 -12.99 14.63 38.26
C ASN A 24 -12.21 15.52 39.25
N PHE A 25 -11.49 16.53 38.75
CA PHE A 25 -10.78 17.47 39.60
C PHE A 25 -11.75 18.31 40.45
N LYS A 26 -12.82 18.82 39.83
CA LYS A 26 -13.86 19.58 40.55
C LYS A 26 -14.55 18.71 41.60
N ASP A 27 -14.89 17.48 41.28
CA ASP A 27 -15.53 16.53 42.20
C ASP A 27 -14.62 16.19 43.38
N ALA A 28 -13.32 15.95 43.13
CA ALA A 28 -12.35 15.68 44.19
C ALA A 28 -12.12 16.91 45.10
N ALA A 29 -11.97 18.10 44.51
CA ALA A 29 -11.75 19.34 45.23
C ALA A 29 -12.95 19.73 46.11
N THR A 30 -14.16 19.60 45.57
CA THR A 30 -15.40 19.86 46.32
C THR A 30 -15.62 18.83 47.42
N SER A 31 -15.37 17.54 47.16
CA SER A 31 -15.46 16.49 48.19
C SER A 31 -14.49 16.75 49.35
N GLN A 32 -13.24 17.11 49.04
CA GLN A 32 -12.23 17.40 50.07
C GLN A 32 -12.57 18.66 50.87
N LEU A 33 -13.13 19.68 50.22
CA LEU A 33 -13.60 20.90 50.89
C LEU A 33 -14.76 20.58 51.84
N GLN A 34 -15.74 19.79 51.39
CA GLN A 34 -16.88 19.38 52.22
C GLN A 34 -16.45 18.57 53.45
N GLU A 35 -15.49 17.65 53.30
CA GLU A 35 -14.94 16.88 54.42
C GLU A 35 -14.29 17.81 55.46
N ARG A 36 -13.52 18.81 55.01
CA ARG A 36 -12.90 19.80 55.89
C ARG A 36 -13.92 20.68 56.60
N ILE A 37 -14.95 21.14 55.89
CA ILE A 37 -16.05 21.92 56.47
C ILE A 37 -16.82 21.09 57.51
N ALA A 38 -17.10 19.81 57.23
CA ALA A 38 -17.78 18.93 58.17
C ALA A 38 -16.96 18.70 59.46
N ALA A 39 -15.63 18.62 59.34
CA ALA A 39 -14.73 18.51 60.48
C ALA A 39 -14.64 19.83 61.29
N SER A 40 -14.64 20.97 60.63
CA SER A 40 -14.63 22.30 61.25
C SER A 40 -16.04 22.90 61.32
N LYS A 41 -16.82 22.54 62.34
CA LYS A 41 -18.22 22.96 62.57
C LYS A 41 -18.50 24.49 62.67
N THR A 42 -17.56 25.34 62.25
CA THR A 42 -17.53 26.79 62.51
C THR A 42 -17.87 27.64 61.27
N PHE A 43 -17.81 27.10 60.05
CA PHE A 43 -17.83 27.90 58.81
C PHE A 43 -19.16 27.96 58.05
N SER A 44 -20.29 27.61 58.68
CA SER A 44 -21.59 27.46 57.99
C SER A 44 -22.08 28.69 57.20
N GLN A 45 -21.63 29.91 57.52
CA GLN A 45 -22.04 31.13 56.81
C GLN A 45 -21.08 31.52 55.66
N GLU A 46 -19.86 30.99 55.64
CA GLU A 46 -18.83 31.32 54.65
C GLU A 46 -18.64 30.22 53.60
N THR A 47 -19.34 29.08 53.75
CA THR A 47 -19.24 27.93 52.83
C THR A 47 -19.49 28.32 51.38
N ASP A 48 -20.50 29.13 51.15
CA ASP A 48 -20.93 29.52 49.79
C ASP A 48 -19.88 30.43 49.13
N ALA A 49 -19.28 31.34 49.90
CA ALA A 49 -18.19 32.18 49.42
C ALA A 49 -16.93 31.38 49.11
N ILE A 50 -16.58 30.40 49.97
CA ILE A 50 -15.44 29.52 49.75
C ILE A 50 -15.66 28.61 48.54
N MET A 51 -16.88 28.08 48.35
CA MET A 51 -17.23 27.31 47.15
C MET A 51 -17.13 28.15 45.87
N ALA A 52 -17.61 29.40 45.90
CA ALA A 52 -17.47 30.31 44.76
C ALA A 52 -16.00 30.60 44.42
N HIS A 53 -15.15 30.80 45.43
CA HIS A 53 -13.71 30.99 45.22
C HIS A 53 -13.01 29.72 44.72
N LEU A 54 -13.44 28.53 45.18
CA LEU A 54 -12.94 27.26 44.68
C LEU A 54 -13.26 27.10 43.19
N ASP A 55 -14.50 27.37 42.79
CA ASP A 55 -14.91 27.30 41.39
C ASP A 55 -14.11 28.29 40.52
N GLN A 56 -13.94 29.53 40.98
CA GLN A 56 -13.11 30.51 40.29
C GLN A 56 -11.64 30.05 40.18
N PHE A 57 -11.10 29.42 41.22
CA PHE A 57 -9.76 28.87 41.21
C PHE A 57 -9.63 27.73 40.19
N ILE A 58 -10.59 26.82 40.13
CA ILE A 58 -10.65 25.72 39.15
C ILE A 58 -10.71 26.30 37.74
N GLU A 59 -11.56 27.28 37.47
CA GLU A 59 -11.64 27.89 36.14
C GLU A 59 -10.33 28.58 35.73
N ARG A 60 -9.68 29.25 36.67
CA ARG A 60 -8.40 29.92 36.42
C ARG A 60 -7.26 28.94 36.18
N THR A 61 -7.20 27.82 36.89
CA THR A 61 -6.15 26.81 36.66
C THR A 61 -6.31 26.15 35.30
N PHE A 62 -7.55 25.80 34.92
CA PHE A 62 -7.80 25.17 33.62
C PHE A 62 -7.59 26.14 32.45
N SER A 63 -7.96 27.42 32.58
CA SER A 63 -7.66 28.44 31.55
C SER A 63 -6.16 28.71 31.40
N LEU A 64 -5.38 28.69 32.49
CA LEU A 64 -3.92 28.80 32.40
C LEU A 64 -3.27 27.56 31.76
N ALA A 65 -3.89 26.40 31.86
CA ALA A 65 -3.41 25.15 31.27
C ALA A 65 -3.72 25.02 29.76
N GLN A 66 -4.81 25.63 29.28
CA GLN A 66 -5.24 25.61 27.87
C GLN A 66 -4.14 25.87 26.83
N PRO A 67 -3.31 26.94 26.92
CA PRO A 67 -2.30 27.21 25.88
C PRO A 67 -1.21 26.14 25.77
N ASN A 68 -1.03 25.33 26.82
CA ASN A 68 -0.02 24.27 26.86
C ASN A 68 -0.56 22.89 26.45
N LEU A 69 -1.81 22.82 25.99
CA LEU A 69 -2.49 21.59 25.60
C LEU A 69 -2.60 21.43 24.08
N ARG A 70 -2.47 20.18 23.66
CA ARG A 70 -2.70 19.72 22.29
C ARG A 70 -3.75 18.62 22.32
N ILE A 71 -4.84 18.77 21.58
CA ILE A 71 -5.90 17.75 21.50
C ILE A 71 -5.84 17.13 20.11
N ASN A 72 -5.72 15.81 19.98
CA ASN A 72 -5.71 15.12 18.68
C ASN A 72 -4.71 15.67 17.65
N GLY A 73 -3.60 16.26 18.11
CA GLY A 73 -2.61 16.84 17.22
C GLY A 73 -2.87 18.30 16.82
N THR A 74 -3.99 18.91 17.23
CA THR A 74 -4.28 20.34 17.07
C THR A 74 -4.05 21.10 18.39
N ASN A 75 -3.70 22.38 18.30
CA ASN A 75 -3.51 23.20 19.50
C ASN A 75 -4.87 23.51 20.13
N PHE A 76 -4.95 23.60 21.46
CA PHE A 76 -6.23 23.91 22.11
C PHE A 76 -6.81 25.28 21.68
N GLU A 77 -5.93 26.25 21.39
CA GLU A 77 -6.29 27.61 20.93
C GLU A 77 -6.99 27.63 19.57
N SER A 78 -6.85 26.57 18.76
CA SER A 78 -7.55 26.43 17.48
C SER A 78 -8.94 25.77 17.58
N LEU A 79 -9.36 25.36 18.78
CA LEU A 79 -10.73 24.89 19.02
C LEU A 79 -11.63 26.10 19.36
N ASP A 80 -12.84 26.13 18.81
CA ASP A 80 -13.84 27.17 19.11
C ASP A 80 -14.19 27.22 20.61
N GLU A 81 -14.68 28.36 21.10
CA GLU A 81 -15.05 28.64 22.52
C GLU A 81 -16.00 27.59 23.15
N ASN A 82 -16.68 26.79 22.32
CA ASN A 82 -17.58 25.71 22.75
C ASN A 82 -16.94 24.31 22.79
N GLY A 83 -15.63 24.18 22.55
CA GLY A 83 -14.91 22.90 22.54
C GLY A 83 -15.41 21.94 21.45
N ARG A 84 -16.11 22.46 20.44
CA ARG A 84 -16.48 21.70 19.24
C ARG A 84 -15.36 21.93 18.24
N GLU A 85 -14.76 20.85 17.76
CA GLU A 85 -14.05 20.86 16.48
C GLU A 85 -15.13 21.17 15.43
N THR A 86 -15.38 22.45 15.18
CA THR A 86 -16.07 22.87 13.96
C THR A 86 -15.02 22.77 12.87
N ASP A 87 -14.68 21.54 12.50
CA ASP A 87 -13.74 21.28 11.41
C ASP A 87 -14.33 21.94 10.16
N PRO A 88 -13.68 22.97 9.58
CA PRO A 88 -14.21 23.66 8.43
C PRO A 88 -14.42 22.66 7.31
N PHE A 89 -15.54 22.79 6.57
CA PHE A 89 -15.88 21.85 5.51
C PHE A 89 -14.77 21.82 4.45
N ASP A 90 -14.00 20.73 4.40
CA ASP A 90 -12.92 20.55 3.44
C ASP A 90 -13.49 20.10 2.09
N GLU A 91 -13.79 21.08 1.23
CA GLU A 91 -14.24 20.83 -0.14
C GLU A 91 -13.24 19.99 -0.96
N THR A 92 -11.94 20.03 -0.62
CA THR A 92 -10.94 19.24 -1.35
C THR A 92 -11.05 17.76 -1.01
N LEU A 93 -11.32 17.46 0.26
CA LEU A 93 -11.56 16.11 0.74
C LEU A 93 -12.87 15.56 0.15
N ASP A 94 -13.92 16.36 0.09
CA ASP A 94 -15.18 15.96 -0.55
C ASP A 94 -14.94 15.65 -2.04
N ARG A 95 -14.35 16.56 -2.82
CA ARG A 95 -13.99 16.31 -4.23
C ARG A 95 -13.16 15.04 -4.39
N ARG A 96 -12.25 14.76 -3.45
CA ARG A 96 -11.46 13.52 -3.44
C ARG A 96 -12.33 12.29 -3.20
N ILE A 97 -13.27 12.32 -2.26
CA ILE A 97 -14.24 11.24 -2.02
C ILE A 97 -15.03 10.96 -3.31
N TRP A 98 -15.53 11.99 -3.99
CA TRP A 98 -16.25 11.83 -5.25
C TRP A 98 -15.37 11.20 -6.35
N SER A 99 -14.14 11.67 -6.50
CA SER A 99 -13.19 11.10 -7.47
C SER A 99 -12.85 9.63 -7.16
N LEU A 100 -12.73 9.28 -5.88
CA LEU A 100 -12.46 7.90 -5.44
C LEU A 100 -13.67 7.00 -5.67
N ALA A 101 -14.89 7.51 -5.47
CA ALA A 101 -16.10 6.78 -5.76
C ALA A 101 -16.22 6.49 -7.27
N ASP A 102 -15.94 7.48 -8.12
CA ASP A 102 -15.98 7.31 -9.58
C ASP A 102 -14.91 6.32 -10.07
N THR A 103 -13.65 6.49 -9.63
CA THR A 103 -12.57 5.55 -9.99
C THR A 103 -12.89 4.12 -9.55
N ARG A 104 -13.46 3.93 -8.35
CA ARG A 104 -13.93 2.62 -7.89
C ARG A 104 -14.99 2.03 -8.83
N LEU A 105 -15.96 2.83 -9.28
CA LEU A 105 -16.98 2.37 -10.22
C LEU A 105 -16.38 1.98 -11.58
N GLN A 106 -15.43 2.78 -12.09
CA GLN A 106 -14.69 2.46 -13.31
C GLN A 106 -13.89 1.16 -13.18
N TRP A 107 -13.24 0.92 -12.04
CA TRP A 107 -12.52 -0.32 -11.77
C TRP A 107 -13.47 -1.53 -11.72
N HIS A 108 -14.61 -1.41 -11.06
CA HIS A 108 -15.61 -2.48 -11.05
C HIS A 108 -16.10 -2.81 -12.46
N LYS A 109 -16.36 -1.79 -13.29
CA LYS A 109 -16.73 -1.99 -14.69
C LYS A 109 -15.64 -2.71 -15.47
N ARG A 110 -14.38 -2.24 -15.39
CA ARG A 110 -13.25 -2.89 -16.06
C ARG A 110 -13.07 -4.33 -15.62
N ILE A 111 -13.18 -4.62 -14.32
CA ILE A 111 -13.06 -5.99 -13.79
C ILE A 111 -14.18 -6.88 -14.33
N ALA A 112 -15.42 -6.38 -14.41
CA ALA A 112 -16.53 -7.14 -14.96
C ALA A 112 -16.34 -7.42 -16.47
N GLU A 113 -15.88 -6.42 -17.22
CA GLU A 113 -15.56 -6.57 -18.64
C GLU A 113 -14.42 -7.57 -18.85
N THR A 114 -13.31 -7.45 -18.13
CA THR A 114 -12.17 -8.37 -18.27
C THR A 114 -12.54 -9.79 -17.88
N ARG A 115 -13.31 -10.00 -16.81
CA ARG A 115 -13.81 -11.34 -16.44
C ARG A 115 -14.69 -11.96 -17.52
N ARG A 116 -15.35 -11.15 -18.35
CA ARG A 116 -16.22 -11.64 -19.43
C ARG A 116 -15.45 -11.89 -20.72
N THR A 117 -14.54 -11.00 -21.12
CA THR A 117 -13.90 -11.05 -22.45
C THR A 117 -12.58 -11.80 -22.45
N VAL A 118 -11.76 -11.64 -21.41
CA VAL A 118 -10.40 -12.18 -21.39
C VAL A 118 -10.40 -13.73 -21.41
N PRO A 119 -11.26 -14.45 -20.65
CA PRO A 119 -11.29 -15.91 -20.74
C PRO A 119 -11.65 -16.42 -22.15
N THR A 120 -12.62 -15.79 -22.82
CA THR A 120 -13.02 -16.18 -24.17
C THR A 120 -11.95 -15.89 -25.21
N GLU A 121 -11.22 -14.78 -25.06
CA GLU A 121 -10.08 -14.46 -25.91
C GLU A 121 -8.97 -15.50 -25.71
N ILE A 122 -8.61 -15.81 -24.46
CA ILE A 122 -7.59 -16.82 -24.15
C ILE A 122 -8.00 -18.18 -24.72
N GLU A 123 -9.24 -18.62 -24.51
CA GLU A 123 -9.76 -19.88 -25.05
C GLU A 123 -9.60 -19.95 -26.57
N SER A 124 -10.01 -18.91 -27.29
CA SER A 124 -9.91 -18.85 -28.75
C SER A 124 -8.45 -18.89 -29.24
N THR A 125 -7.53 -18.20 -28.55
CA THR A 125 -6.12 -18.24 -28.92
C THR A 125 -5.51 -19.62 -28.67
N LEU A 126 -5.91 -20.26 -27.56
CA LEU A 126 -5.38 -21.56 -27.17
C LEU A 126 -5.92 -22.66 -28.09
N SER A 127 -7.18 -22.60 -28.50
CA SER A 127 -7.75 -23.54 -29.47
C SER A 127 -7.03 -23.46 -30.82
N VAL A 128 -6.76 -22.25 -31.33
CA VAL A 128 -6.01 -22.05 -32.59
C VAL A 128 -4.58 -22.60 -32.48
N LEU A 129 -3.91 -22.40 -31.35
CA LEU A 129 -2.56 -22.94 -31.14
C LEU A 129 -2.56 -24.47 -31.09
N LEU A 130 -3.54 -25.08 -30.44
CA LEU A 130 -3.67 -26.54 -30.37
C LEU A 130 -4.00 -27.15 -31.74
N GLU A 131 -4.88 -26.51 -32.52
CA GLU A 131 -5.17 -26.93 -33.90
C GLU A 131 -3.93 -26.88 -34.77
N ARG A 132 -3.17 -25.78 -34.71
CA ARG A 132 -1.91 -25.65 -35.44
C ARG A 132 -0.88 -26.70 -35.01
N HIS A 133 -0.80 -27.03 -33.72
CA HIS A 133 0.09 -28.09 -33.24
C HIS A 133 -0.34 -29.45 -33.79
N ARG A 134 -1.64 -29.76 -33.80
CA ARG A 134 -2.16 -31.00 -34.39
C ARG A 134 -1.88 -31.11 -35.88
N GLU A 135 -2.00 -30.01 -36.62
CA GLU A 135 -1.63 -29.96 -38.04
C GLU A 135 -0.13 -30.25 -38.23
N LEU A 136 0.73 -29.61 -37.43
CA LEU A 136 2.17 -29.84 -37.48
C LEU A 136 2.52 -31.29 -37.12
N ASP A 137 1.94 -31.84 -36.06
CA ASP A 137 2.12 -33.24 -35.68
C ASP A 137 1.68 -34.18 -36.80
N ALA A 138 0.54 -33.92 -37.43
CA ALA A 138 0.05 -34.72 -38.56
C ALA A 138 0.95 -34.62 -39.81
N THR A 139 1.69 -33.52 -39.99
CA THR A 139 2.68 -33.37 -41.07
C THR A 139 4.05 -33.95 -40.73
N LEU A 140 4.44 -33.94 -39.45
CA LEU A 140 5.75 -34.41 -38.96
C LEU A 140 5.74 -35.90 -38.61
N LEU A 141 4.59 -36.47 -38.28
CA LEU A 141 4.34 -37.90 -38.20
C LEU A 141 3.60 -38.30 -39.47
N PRO A 142 4.30 -38.77 -40.53
CA PRO A 142 3.63 -39.39 -41.64
C PRO A 142 2.75 -40.52 -41.08
N VAL A 143 1.52 -40.64 -41.58
CA VAL A 143 0.72 -41.85 -41.44
C VAL A 143 1.55 -43.00 -42.00
N GLY A 144 2.24 -43.66 -41.07
CA GLY A 144 3.49 -44.35 -41.32
C GLY A 144 4.23 -44.59 -40.01
N SER A 145 3.48 -44.85 -38.93
CA SER A 145 3.88 -45.97 -38.08
C SER A 145 3.75 -47.22 -38.96
N GLU A 146 4.72 -47.40 -39.87
CA GLU A 146 5.09 -48.75 -40.26
C GLU A 146 5.27 -49.48 -38.93
N GLU A 147 4.47 -50.52 -38.76
CA GLU A 147 4.86 -51.65 -37.93
C GLU A 147 6.38 -51.75 -38.03
N ILE A 148 7.08 -51.58 -36.90
CA ILE A 148 8.46 -52.02 -36.80
C ILE A 148 8.37 -53.54 -36.86
N THR A 149 8.10 -54.08 -38.04
CA THR A 149 8.63 -55.36 -38.44
C THR A 149 10.13 -55.17 -38.39
N GLU A 150 10.77 -55.92 -37.50
CA GLU A 150 12.21 -56.13 -37.47
C GLU A 150 12.62 -56.76 -38.83
N GLU A 151 12.69 -55.96 -39.88
CA GLU A 151 13.25 -56.36 -41.17
C GLU A 151 14.68 -55.83 -41.24
N ASP A 152 15.61 -56.80 -41.30
CA ASP A 152 17.05 -56.70 -41.49
C ASP A 152 17.56 -55.35 -42.02
N SER A 153 17.96 -54.46 -41.12
CA SER A 153 18.85 -53.36 -41.48
C SER A 153 20.22 -53.94 -41.83
N THR A 154 20.69 -53.68 -43.05
CA THR A 154 22.05 -54.08 -43.43
C THR A 154 23.06 -53.28 -42.61
N ALA A 155 24.16 -53.91 -42.17
CA ALA A 155 25.14 -53.28 -41.28
C ALA A 155 25.73 -51.95 -41.83
N GLU A 156 25.66 -51.72 -43.15
CA GLU A 156 26.10 -50.47 -43.79
C GLU A 156 25.13 -49.30 -43.57
N GLU A 157 23.81 -49.56 -43.53
CA GLU A 157 22.79 -48.52 -43.29
C GLU A 157 22.83 -48.02 -41.85
N ASP A 158 23.08 -48.92 -40.89
CA ASP A 158 23.24 -48.55 -39.48
C ASP A 158 24.50 -47.70 -39.23
N ILE A 159 25.60 -48.00 -39.94
CA ILE A 159 26.83 -47.18 -39.88
C ILE A 159 26.58 -45.77 -40.43
N LEU A 160 25.89 -45.65 -41.58
CA LEU A 160 25.56 -44.35 -42.17
C LEU A 160 24.59 -43.55 -41.29
N ARG A 161 23.62 -44.21 -40.66
CA ARG A 161 22.70 -43.59 -39.70
C ARG A 161 23.44 -43.08 -38.47
N GLN A 162 24.36 -43.86 -37.93
CA GLN A 162 25.16 -43.47 -36.78
C GLN A 162 26.08 -42.29 -37.08
N GLN A 163 26.72 -42.27 -38.25
CA GLN A 163 27.54 -41.13 -38.70
C GLN A 163 26.73 -39.83 -38.84
N ARG A 164 25.49 -39.91 -39.34
CA ARG A 164 24.60 -38.73 -39.40
C ARG A 164 24.22 -38.22 -38.01
N ILE A 165 23.97 -39.12 -37.06
CA ILE A 165 23.66 -38.76 -35.68
C ILE A 165 24.88 -38.11 -35.01
N GLU A 166 26.07 -38.67 -35.21
CA GLU A 166 27.32 -38.11 -34.69
C GLU A 166 27.60 -36.72 -35.27
N GLN A 167 27.41 -36.53 -36.58
CA GLN A 167 27.54 -35.23 -37.23
C GLN A 167 26.50 -34.22 -36.70
N ALA A 168 25.25 -34.63 -36.50
CA ALA A 168 24.23 -33.76 -35.93
C ALA A 168 24.58 -33.36 -34.48
N LEU A 169 25.12 -34.28 -33.69
CA LEU A 169 25.57 -34.03 -32.32
C LEU A 169 26.79 -33.09 -32.29
N GLN A 170 27.74 -33.28 -33.20
CA GLN A 170 28.87 -32.35 -33.37
C GLN A 170 28.41 -30.95 -33.79
N ASN A 171 27.48 -30.85 -34.74
CA ASN A 171 26.96 -29.55 -35.20
C ASN A 171 26.19 -28.81 -34.08
N THR A 172 25.36 -29.54 -33.33
CA THR A 172 24.58 -28.95 -32.22
C THR A 172 25.48 -28.54 -31.05
N SER A 173 26.50 -29.33 -30.72
CA SER A 173 27.48 -28.95 -29.70
C SER A 173 28.35 -27.76 -30.13
N ALA A 174 28.73 -27.67 -31.41
CA ALA A 174 29.41 -26.50 -31.95
C ALA A 174 28.55 -25.23 -31.85
N LEU A 175 27.26 -25.33 -32.20
CA LEU A 175 26.31 -24.22 -32.11
C LEU A 175 26.09 -23.79 -30.65
N ALA A 176 26.02 -24.74 -29.72
CA ALA A 176 25.93 -24.44 -28.29
C ALA A 176 27.16 -23.67 -27.78
N ASN A 177 28.36 -24.06 -28.22
CA ASN A 177 29.60 -23.35 -27.87
C ASN A 177 29.67 -21.94 -28.49
N GLU A 178 29.18 -21.77 -29.72
CA GLU A 178 29.07 -20.45 -30.35
C GLU A 178 28.08 -19.55 -29.61
N LEU A 179 26.95 -20.12 -29.17
CA LEU A 179 25.97 -19.39 -28.38
C LEU A 179 26.55 -18.93 -27.04
N ASP A 180 27.26 -19.81 -26.33
CA ASP A 180 27.90 -19.47 -25.05
C ASP A 180 28.89 -18.30 -25.20
N GLN A 181 29.69 -18.32 -26.27
CA GLN A 181 30.63 -17.23 -26.58
C GLN A 181 29.93 -15.92 -26.97
N THR A 182 28.78 -15.99 -27.65
CA THR A 182 28.10 -14.79 -28.18
C THR A 182 27.10 -14.17 -27.20
N VAL A 183 26.52 -14.94 -26.28
CA VAL A 183 25.51 -14.46 -25.32
C VAL A 183 26.05 -13.34 -24.45
N SER A 184 27.23 -13.51 -23.85
CA SER A 184 27.84 -12.49 -22.99
C SER A 184 28.09 -11.18 -23.74
N ARG A 185 28.54 -11.26 -25.00
CA ARG A 185 28.77 -10.09 -25.86
C ARG A 185 27.47 -9.38 -26.24
N GLN A 186 26.40 -10.13 -26.51
CA GLN A 186 25.10 -9.54 -26.84
C GLN A 186 24.44 -8.91 -25.61
N GLN A 187 24.62 -9.50 -24.42
CA GLN A 187 24.17 -8.93 -23.17
C GLN A 187 24.85 -7.58 -22.90
N GLU A 188 26.18 -7.50 -23.06
CA GLU A 188 26.92 -6.24 -22.89
C GLU A 188 26.47 -5.17 -23.88
N ARG A 189 26.21 -5.54 -25.15
CA ARG A 189 25.62 -4.63 -26.14
C ARG A 189 24.23 -4.17 -25.73
N GLY A 190 23.39 -5.07 -25.23
CA GLY A 190 22.06 -4.75 -24.74
C GLY A 190 22.09 -3.75 -23.58
N ASP A 191 23.00 -3.93 -22.63
CA ASP A 191 23.14 -3.04 -21.48
C ASP A 191 23.68 -1.66 -21.89
N ARG A 192 24.64 -1.59 -22.82
CA ARG A 192 25.08 -0.31 -23.41
C ARG A 192 23.93 0.42 -24.12
N VAL A 193 23.09 -0.29 -24.88
CA VAL A 193 21.92 0.32 -25.54
C VAL A 193 20.92 0.84 -24.51
N LYS A 194 20.67 0.12 -23.41
CA LYS A 194 19.80 0.62 -22.33
C LYS A 194 20.33 1.92 -21.72
N VAL A 195 21.64 1.99 -21.45
CA VAL A 195 22.28 3.20 -20.91
C VAL A 195 22.11 4.37 -21.89
N ILE A 196 22.41 4.17 -23.18
CA ILE A 196 22.22 5.21 -24.22
C ILE A 196 20.76 5.64 -24.30
N VAL A 197 19.80 4.72 -24.23
CA VAL A 197 18.36 5.05 -24.23
C VAL A 197 17.98 5.87 -23.00
N MET A 198 18.54 5.58 -21.83
CA MET A 198 18.31 6.37 -20.61
C MET A 198 18.92 7.77 -20.75
N GLU A 199 20.14 7.88 -21.27
CA GLU A 199 20.80 9.17 -21.53
C GLU A 199 20.01 10.00 -22.53
N VAL A 200 19.59 9.44 -23.66
CA VAL A 200 18.76 10.12 -24.66
C VAL A 200 17.40 10.55 -24.08
N LYS A 201 16.78 9.73 -23.22
CA LYS A 201 15.54 10.11 -22.51
C LYS A 201 15.78 11.27 -21.53
N SER A 202 16.94 11.32 -20.87
CA SER A 202 17.31 12.40 -19.96
C SER A 202 17.74 13.69 -20.66
N LEU A 203 18.13 13.60 -21.94
CA LEU A 203 18.56 14.73 -22.79
C LEU A 203 17.43 15.37 -23.60
N LYS A 204 16.18 14.89 -23.47
CA LYS A 204 15.04 15.60 -24.06
C LYS A 204 14.78 16.90 -23.28
N PRO A 205 14.59 18.06 -23.95
CA PRO A 205 14.16 19.30 -23.31
C PRO A 205 12.74 19.20 -22.75
#